data_AF-A0A0Z8ACC4-F1
#
_entry.id   AF-A0A0Z8ACC4-F1
#
_cell.length_a   1.000
_cell.length_b   1.000
_cell.length_c   1.000
_cell.angle_alpha   90.00
_cell.angle_beta   90.00
_cell.angle_gamma   90.00
#
_symmetry.space_group_name_H-M   'P 1'
#
loop_
_entity.id
_entity.type
_entity.pdbx_description
1 polymer ?
#
loop_
_entity_poly.entity_id
_entity_poly.type
_entity_poly.pdbx_seq_one_letter_code
_entity_poly.pdbx_strand_id
1 'polypeptide(L)'
;MLKAKVKTLYCELLGESIKQQLLEQEIPQNEVSYYFGDDIRLISAPAISQILKGRRNITLDSVDALQETLGLPSVKSVFFPNLDFCELLISQLTELILTDGSSSTKQLFQAKENDIQQNLSTLTTALYDYFPDFPEEETSYQIAESLAEWLIEFVALVAQL
;
A
#
# COMPACT_ATOMS: atom_id res chain seq x y z
N MET A 1 -17.57 -6.96 -1.91
CA MET A 1 -17.67 -6.39 -0.55
C MET A 1 -16.28 -6.26 0.10
N LEU A 2 -15.49 -7.34 0.19
CA LEU A 2 -14.13 -7.30 0.75
C LEU A 2 -13.10 -6.56 -0.14
N LYS A 3 -13.03 -6.85 -1.45
CA LYS A 3 -12.09 -6.18 -2.39
C LYS A 3 -12.17 -4.64 -2.34
N ALA A 4 -13.38 -4.09 -2.27
CA ALA A 4 -13.58 -2.65 -2.16
C ALA A 4 -13.05 -2.08 -0.84
N LYS A 5 -13.23 -2.81 0.27
CA LYS A 5 -12.70 -2.43 1.59
C LYS A 5 -11.18 -2.51 1.64
N VAL A 6 -10.58 -3.53 1.05
CA VAL A 6 -9.11 -3.65 0.89
C VAL A 6 -8.56 -2.46 0.13
N LYS A 7 -9.18 -2.09 -0.99
CA LYS A 7 -8.77 -0.91 -1.75
C LYS A 7 -8.83 0.38 -0.94
N THR A 8 -9.94 0.63 -0.25
CA THR A 8 -10.09 1.82 0.60
C THR A 8 -9.02 1.84 1.69
N LEU A 9 -8.87 0.74 2.43
CA LEU A 9 -7.88 0.61 3.49
C LEU A 9 -6.47 0.88 2.97
N TYR A 10 -6.06 0.20 1.89
CA TYR A 10 -4.74 0.34 1.30
C TYR A 10 -4.47 1.77 0.85
N CYS A 11 -5.41 2.40 0.11
CA CYS A 11 -5.22 3.76 -0.39
C CYS A 11 -5.14 4.79 0.75
N GLU A 12 -5.90 4.61 1.83
CA GLU A 12 -5.86 5.49 3.00
C GLU A 12 -4.52 5.38 3.74
N LEU A 13 -4.07 4.15 4.02
CA LEU A 13 -2.76 3.92 4.65
C LEU A 13 -1.62 4.46 3.78
N LEU A 14 -1.67 4.19 2.47
CA LEU A 14 -0.66 4.66 1.52
C LEU A 14 -0.62 6.19 1.45
N GLY A 15 -1.79 6.82 1.35
CA GLY A 15 -1.92 8.27 1.32
C GLY A 15 -1.33 8.94 2.57
N GLU A 16 -1.60 8.38 3.75
CA GLU A 16 -1.03 8.90 4.99
C GLU A 16 0.49 8.67 5.07
N SER A 17 1.00 7.51 4.63
CA SER A 17 2.44 7.25 4.58
C SER A 17 3.19 8.24 3.67
N ILE A 18 2.67 8.50 2.47
CA ILE A 18 3.25 9.49 1.55
C ILE A 18 3.19 10.89 2.18
N LYS A 19 2.09 11.22 2.85
CA LYS A 19 1.94 12.51 3.54
C LYS A 19 2.99 12.70 4.62
N GLN A 20 3.27 11.67 5.42
CA GLN A 20 4.34 11.73 6.42
C GLN A 20 5.70 11.96 5.78
N GLN A 21 6.03 11.24 4.70
CA GLN A 21 7.30 11.42 3.98
C GLN A 21 7.45 12.85 3.43
N LEU A 22 6.40 13.41 2.83
CA LEU A 22 6.41 14.81 2.35
C LEU A 22 6.64 15.80 3.50
N LEU A 23 6.00 15.58 4.65
CA LEU A 23 6.17 16.44 5.83
C LEU A 23 7.58 16.35 6.43
N GLU A 24 8.13 15.14 6.53
CA GLU A 24 9.48 14.88 7.05
C GLU A 24 10.58 15.52 6.19
N GLN A 25 10.36 15.58 4.87
CA GLN A 25 11.26 16.20 3.91
C GLN A 25 10.96 17.69 3.67
N GLU A 26 9.98 18.27 4.38
CA GLU A 26 9.51 19.65 4.23
C GLU A 26 9.05 20.00 2.80
N ILE A 27 8.54 19.02 2.04
CA ILE A 27 8.10 19.16 0.65
C ILE A 27 6.63 19.60 0.59
N PRO A 28 6.33 20.78 0.03
CA PRO A 28 4.96 21.23 -0.21
C PRO A 28 4.23 20.38 -1.25
N GLN A 29 2.93 20.15 -1.04
CA GLN A 29 2.10 19.35 -1.97
C GLN A 29 2.04 19.90 -3.41
N ASN A 30 2.26 21.21 -3.58
CA ASN A 30 2.28 21.87 -4.87
C ASN A 30 3.63 21.80 -5.59
N GLU A 31 4.61 21.10 -5.03
CA GLU A 31 5.94 20.89 -5.63
C GLU A 31 6.13 19.47 -6.18
N VAL A 32 5.15 18.59 -6.00
CA VAL A 32 5.18 17.23 -6.55
C VAL A 32 5.16 17.31 -8.09
N SER A 33 6.26 16.88 -8.69
CA SER A 33 6.50 16.98 -10.13
C SER A 33 7.36 15.83 -10.63
N TYR A 34 7.36 15.64 -11.95
CA TYR A 34 8.25 14.72 -12.65
C TYR A 34 8.85 15.37 -13.89
N TYR A 35 9.99 14.86 -14.33
CA TYR A 35 10.59 15.23 -15.62
C TYR A 35 9.96 14.45 -16.78
N PHE A 36 9.54 15.16 -17.81
CA PHE A 36 9.11 14.57 -19.08
C PHE A 36 9.93 15.16 -20.23
N GLY A 37 11.05 14.50 -20.55
CA GLY A 37 12.06 15.09 -21.42
C GLY A 37 12.71 16.30 -20.73
N ASP A 38 12.71 17.45 -21.40
CA ASP A 38 13.24 18.70 -20.83
C ASP A 38 12.19 19.50 -20.04
N ASP A 39 10.93 19.04 -20.00
CA ASP A 39 9.83 19.74 -19.34
C ASP A 39 9.58 19.20 -17.92
N ILE A 40 9.29 20.11 -16.99
CA ILE A 40 8.80 19.76 -15.65
C ILE A 40 7.27 19.74 -15.66
N ARG A 41 6.69 18.61 -15.26
CA ARG A 41 5.24 18.44 -15.14
C ARG A 41 4.83 18.37 -13.68
N LEU A 42 4.01 19.32 -13.25
CA LEU A 42 3.47 19.37 -11.90
C LEU A 42 2.18 18.55 -11.80
N ILE A 43 2.06 17.76 -10.74
CA ILE A 43 0.77 17.21 -10.33
C ILE A 43 0.04 18.29 -9.53
N SER A 44 -1.20 18.60 -9.93
CA SER A 44 -1.95 19.66 -9.25
C SER A 44 -2.09 19.39 -7.75
N ALA A 45 -1.88 20.40 -6.91
CA ALA A 45 -2.00 20.27 -5.45
C ALA A 45 -3.35 19.68 -4.99
N PRO A 46 -4.52 19.99 -5.63
CA PRO A 46 -5.77 19.32 -5.31
C PRO A 46 -5.75 17.81 -5.58
N ALA A 47 -5.07 17.36 -6.65
CA ALA A 47 -4.93 15.93 -6.94
C ALA A 47 -4.07 15.23 -5.89
N ILE A 48 -2.90 15.80 -5.55
CA ILE A 48 -2.05 15.31 -4.46
C ILE A 48 -2.84 15.26 -3.15
N SER A 49 -3.55 16.33 -2.79
CA SER A 49 -4.36 16.37 -1.57
C SER A 49 -5.40 15.24 -1.49
N GLN A 50 -6.00 14.82 -2.62
CA GLN A 50 -6.93 13.69 -2.64
C GLN A 50 -6.22 12.33 -2.57
N ILE A 51 -5.03 12.20 -3.19
CA ILE A 51 -4.17 11.01 -3.07
C ILE A 51 -3.77 10.81 -1.61
N LEU A 52 -3.27 11.86 -0.94
CA LEU A 52 -2.85 11.81 0.47
C LEU A 52 -4.00 11.47 1.44
N LYS A 53 -5.26 11.66 1.01
CA LYS A 53 -6.45 11.27 1.76
C LYS A 53 -6.95 9.86 1.43
N GLY A 54 -6.26 9.13 0.54
CA GLY A 54 -6.70 7.83 0.01
C GLY A 54 -7.95 7.91 -0.88
N ARG A 55 -8.36 9.10 -1.32
CA ARG A 55 -9.61 9.34 -2.07
C ARG A 55 -9.43 9.36 -3.57
N ARG A 56 -8.19 9.28 -4.05
CA ARG A 56 -7.86 9.32 -5.47
C ARG A 56 -6.77 8.30 -5.78
N ASN A 57 -6.87 7.73 -6.97
CA ASN A 57 -5.87 6.83 -7.53
C ASN A 57 -4.52 7.54 -7.68
N ILE A 58 -3.43 6.83 -7.43
CA ILE A 58 -2.10 7.19 -7.91
C ILE A 58 -1.99 6.63 -9.32
N THR A 59 -1.92 7.51 -10.32
CA THR A 59 -1.73 7.14 -11.73
C THR A 59 -0.25 7.03 -12.08
N LEU A 60 0.07 6.57 -13.29
CA LEU A 60 1.44 6.54 -13.82
C LEU A 60 2.18 7.89 -13.60
N ASP A 61 1.62 8.99 -14.10
CA ASP A 61 2.19 10.33 -13.88
C ASP A 61 2.39 10.70 -12.41
N SER A 62 1.49 10.25 -11.52
CA SER A 62 1.59 10.59 -10.10
C SER A 62 2.59 9.72 -9.37
N VAL A 63 2.76 8.45 -9.77
CA VAL A 63 3.76 7.57 -9.17
C VAL A 63 5.16 8.01 -9.56
N ASP A 64 5.39 8.36 -10.83
CA ASP A 64 6.66 8.90 -11.29
C ASP A 64 7.00 10.21 -10.55
N ALA A 65 6.03 11.12 -10.45
CA ALA A 65 6.22 12.37 -9.73
C ALA A 65 6.52 12.17 -8.24
N LEU A 66 5.81 11.27 -7.57
CA LEU A 66 6.06 10.97 -6.17
C LEU A 66 7.42 10.30 -5.97
N GLN A 67 7.79 9.36 -6.86
CA GLN A 67 9.07 8.67 -6.80
C GLN A 67 10.23 9.68 -6.93
N GLU A 68 10.20 10.53 -7.95
CA GLU A 68 11.24 11.53 -8.19
C GLU A 68 11.29 12.56 -7.04
N THR A 69 10.13 13.11 -6.67
CA THR A 69 10.03 14.15 -5.63
C THR A 69 10.55 13.67 -4.28
N LEU A 70 10.26 12.41 -3.91
CA LEU A 70 10.68 11.83 -2.62
C LEU A 70 12.07 11.17 -2.69
N GLY A 71 12.72 11.15 -3.86
CA GLY A 71 14.02 10.52 -4.06
C GLY A 71 14.00 9.01 -3.84
N LEU A 72 12.90 8.34 -4.20
CA LEU A 72 12.68 6.93 -3.92
C LEU A 72 13.37 6.02 -4.96
N PRO A 73 13.95 4.88 -4.51
CA PRO A 73 14.81 4.06 -5.37
C PRO A 73 14.03 3.29 -6.44
N SER A 74 12.73 3.10 -6.28
CA SER A 74 11.89 2.32 -7.19
C SER A 74 10.42 2.75 -7.12
N VAL A 75 9.65 2.35 -8.14
CA VAL A 75 8.19 2.52 -8.17
C VAL A 75 7.54 1.77 -7.00
N LYS A 76 8.03 0.56 -6.67
CA LYS A 76 7.59 -0.20 -5.50
C LYS A 76 7.71 0.62 -4.22
N SER A 77 8.77 1.41 -4.05
CA SER A 77 8.95 2.25 -2.85
C SER A 77 7.91 3.37 -2.74
N VAL A 78 7.15 3.69 -3.79
CA VAL A 78 5.97 4.53 -3.66
C VAL A 78 4.80 3.70 -3.13
N PHE A 79 4.51 2.54 -3.70
CA PHE A 79 3.35 1.71 -3.36
C PHE A 79 3.48 0.92 -2.05
N PHE A 80 4.70 0.58 -1.67
CA PHE A 80 5.09 -0.13 -0.44
C PHE A 80 6.32 0.57 0.15
N PRO A 81 6.13 1.70 0.86
CA PRO A 81 7.23 2.57 1.28
C PRO A 81 8.34 1.89 2.07
N ASN A 82 7.97 1.00 3.01
CA ASN A 82 8.91 0.28 3.85
C ASN A 82 8.23 -0.92 4.53
N LEU A 83 9.01 -1.70 5.30
CA LEU A 83 8.49 -2.84 6.05
C LEU A 83 7.52 -2.41 7.16
N ASP A 84 7.71 -1.25 7.79
CA ASP A 84 6.79 -0.74 8.83
C ASP A 84 5.38 -0.49 8.25
N PHE A 85 5.31 0.05 7.04
CA PHE A 85 4.06 0.19 6.29
C PHE A 85 3.42 -1.17 6.01
N CYS A 86 4.20 -2.15 5.55
CA CYS A 86 3.73 -3.50 5.29
C CYS A 86 3.23 -4.18 6.58
N GLU A 87 3.90 -3.98 7.70
CA GLU A 87 3.50 -4.51 9.00
C GLU A 87 2.15 -3.95 9.46
N LEU A 88 1.98 -2.63 9.34
CA LEU A 88 0.72 -1.97 9.61
C LEU A 88 -0.38 -2.49 8.68
N LEU A 89 -0.08 -2.65 7.39
CA LEU A 89 -1.01 -3.18 6.41
C LEU A 89 -1.44 -4.62 6.74
N ILE A 90 -0.52 -5.51 7.13
CA ILE A 90 -0.85 -6.88 7.56
C ILE A 90 -1.79 -6.88 8.77
N SER A 91 -1.51 -6.02 9.75
CA SER A 91 -2.33 -5.91 10.96
C SER A 91 -3.75 -5.43 10.61
N GLN A 92 -3.87 -4.40 9.77
CA GLN A 92 -5.15 -3.87 9.33
C GLN A 92 -5.93 -4.85 8.43
N LEU A 93 -5.25 -5.61 7.57
CA LEU A 93 -5.86 -6.68 6.79
C LEU A 93 -6.35 -7.82 7.68
N THR A 94 -5.62 -8.16 8.74
CA THR A 94 -6.04 -9.14 9.75
C THR A 94 -7.33 -8.71 10.43
N GLU A 95 -7.40 -7.47 10.91
CA GLU A 95 -8.63 -6.90 11.50
C GLU A 95 -9.81 -6.88 10.51
N LEU A 96 -9.53 -6.53 9.25
CA LEU A 96 -10.52 -6.54 8.19
C LEU A 96 -11.05 -7.96 7.93
N ILE A 97 -10.19 -8.98 7.90
CA ILE A 97 -10.60 -10.38 7.76
C ILE A 97 -11.44 -10.84 8.95
N LEU A 98 -11.03 -10.50 10.18
CA LEU A 98 -11.78 -10.82 11.40
C LEU A 98 -13.18 -10.19 11.40
N THR A 99 -13.34 -9.02 10.78
CA THR A 99 -14.61 -8.28 10.72
C THR A 99 -15.48 -8.67 9.52
N ASP A 100 -14.89 -8.86 8.34
CA ASP A 100 -15.60 -8.96 7.05
C ASP A 100 -15.29 -10.24 6.25
N GLY A 101 -14.38 -11.07 6.74
CA GLY A 101 -14.03 -12.35 6.13
C GLY A 101 -15.17 -13.38 6.18
N SER A 102 -14.99 -14.47 5.44
CA SER A 102 -15.89 -15.61 5.52
C SER A 102 -15.83 -16.27 6.92
N SER A 103 -16.86 -17.03 7.30
CA SER A 103 -16.90 -17.68 8.63
C SER A 103 -15.68 -18.56 8.90
N SER A 104 -15.23 -19.34 7.91
CA SER A 104 -14.06 -20.22 8.05
C SER A 104 -12.77 -19.41 8.15
N THR A 105 -12.60 -18.37 7.34
CA THR A 105 -11.42 -17.49 7.40
C THR A 105 -11.33 -16.78 8.74
N LYS A 106 -12.46 -16.27 9.26
CA LYS A 106 -12.51 -15.64 10.59
C LYS A 106 -12.09 -16.60 11.69
N GLN A 107 -12.64 -17.82 11.69
CA GLN A 107 -12.28 -18.85 12.67
C GLN A 107 -10.79 -19.20 12.61
N LEU A 108 -10.22 -19.31 11.40
CA LEU A 108 -8.79 -19.55 11.23
C LEU A 108 -7.97 -18.42 11.87
N PHE A 109 -8.25 -17.17 11.52
CA PHE A 109 -7.50 -16.02 12.01
C PHE A 109 -7.64 -15.82 13.51
N GLN A 110 -8.82 -16.11 14.08
CA GLN A 110 -9.02 -16.12 15.54
C GLN A 110 -8.20 -17.23 16.22
N ALA A 111 -8.17 -18.43 15.64
CA ALA A 111 -7.39 -19.54 16.18
C ALA A 111 -5.86 -19.29 16.08
N LYS A 112 -5.44 -18.48 15.10
CA LYS A 112 -4.05 -18.17 14.79
C LYS A 112 -3.59 -16.79 15.25
N GLU A 113 -4.36 -16.08 16.06
CA GLU A 113 -4.06 -14.69 16.47
C GLU A 113 -2.66 -14.54 17.09
N ASN A 114 -2.31 -15.38 18.06
CA ASN A 114 -0.97 -15.36 18.68
C ASN A 114 0.14 -15.75 17.69
N ASP A 115 -0.14 -16.72 16.82
CA ASP A 115 0.84 -17.20 15.82
C ASP A 115 1.12 -16.10 14.78
N ILE A 116 0.07 -15.36 14.35
CA ILE A 116 0.19 -14.20 13.47
C ILE A 116 1.07 -13.12 14.11
N GLN A 117 0.82 -12.79 15.39
CA GLN A 117 1.63 -11.79 16.11
C GLN A 117 3.10 -12.21 16.22
N GLN A 118 3.36 -13.50 16.51
CA GLN A 118 4.72 -14.03 16.62
C GLN A 118 5.46 -14.10 15.28
N ASN A 119 4.72 -14.22 14.17
CA ASN A 119 5.27 -14.36 12.82
C ASN A 119 5.04 -13.10 11.96
N LEU A 120 4.72 -11.96 12.58
CA LEU A 120 4.37 -10.73 11.88
C LEU A 120 5.47 -10.29 10.92
N SER A 121 6.74 -10.33 11.35
CA SER A 121 7.89 -9.98 10.49
C SER A 121 8.00 -10.86 9.25
N THR A 122 7.75 -12.18 9.38
CA THR A 122 7.74 -13.12 8.26
C THR A 122 6.61 -12.81 7.28
N LEU A 123 5.40 -12.54 7.79
CA LEU A 123 4.23 -12.17 6.98
C LEU A 123 4.44 -10.83 6.26
N THR A 124 5.01 -9.85 6.96
CA THR A 124 5.40 -8.54 6.41
C THR A 124 6.40 -8.71 5.27
N THR A 125 7.43 -9.54 5.47
CA THR A 125 8.44 -9.82 4.43
C THR A 125 7.81 -10.53 3.24
N ALA A 126 6.93 -11.51 3.46
CA ALA A 126 6.23 -12.20 2.38
C ALA A 126 5.34 -11.26 1.54
N LEU A 127 4.66 -10.29 2.17
CA LEU A 127 3.91 -9.26 1.46
C LEU A 127 4.84 -8.34 0.67
N TYR A 128 5.92 -7.88 1.29
CA TYR A 128 6.87 -6.97 0.64
C TYR A 128 7.53 -7.64 -0.57
N ASP A 129 7.94 -8.89 -0.45
CA ASP A 129 8.61 -9.65 -1.50
C ASP A 129 7.68 -10.12 -2.63
N TYR A 130 6.37 -10.18 -2.36
CA TYR A 130 5.39 -10.51 -3.40
C TYR A 130 5.36 -9.49 -4.54
N PHE A 131 5.58 -8.21 -4.23
CA PHE A 131 5.65 -7.15 -5.24
C PHE A 131 7.11 -6.90 -5.65
N PRO A 132 7.46 -6.96 -6.95
CA PRO A 132 8.82 -6.65 -7.41
C PRO A 132 9.09 -5.14 -7.37
N ASP A 133 10.35 -4.73 -7.46
CA ASP A 133 10.75 -3.31 -7.43
C ASP A 133 10.08 -2.47 -8.55
N PHE A 134 9.78 -3.13 -9.66
CA PHE A 134 9.04 -2.59 -10.80
C PHE A 134 7.78 -3.45 -11.01
N PRO A 135 6.69 -3.17 -10.27
CA PRO A 135 5.43 -3.89 -10.42
C PRO A 135 4.85 -3.72 -11.83
N GLU A 136 4.10 -4.73 -12.29
CA GLU A 136 3.34 -4.62 -13.55
C GLU A 136 2.14 -3.68 -13.39
N GLU A 137 1.67 -3.50 -12.15
CA GLU A 137 0.62 -2.56 -11.80
C GLU A 137 1.10 -1.11 -11.91
N GLU A 138 0.41 -0.33 -12.73
CA GLU A 138 0.76 1.06 -13.02
C GLU A 138 0.10 2.04 -12.03
N THR A 139 -0.83 1.57 -11.19
CA THR A 139 -1.67 2.42 -10.35
C THR A 139 -1.95 1.83 -8.98
N SER A 140 -2.22 2.69 -8.00
CA SER A 140 -2.55 2.21 -6.64
C SER A 140 -3.85 1.40 -6.60
N TYR A 141 -4.78 1.62 -7.54
CA TYR A 141 -5.98 0.79 -7.66
C TYR A 141 -5.69 -0.61 -8.19
N GLN A 142 -4.76 -0.76 -9.14
CA GLN A 142 -4.33 -2.09 -9.60
C GLN A 142 -3.54 -2.81 -8.51
N ILE A 143 -2.65 -2.12 -7.79
CA ILE A 143 -1.97 -2.69 -6.62
C ILE A 143 -2.97 -3.19 -5.59
N ALA A 144 -4.04 -2.42 -5.31
CA ALA A 144 -5.09 -2.86 -4.40
C ALA A 144 -5.87 -4.09 -4.90
N GLU A 145 -6.00 -4.27 -6.21
CA GLU A 145 -6.61 -5.47 -6.81
C GLU A 145 -5.70 -6.68 -6.61
N SER A 146 -4.41 -6.54 -6.92
CA SER A 146 -3.40 -7.59 -6.69
C SER A 146 -3.24 -7.92 -5.22
N LEU A 147 -3.30 -6.92 -4.33
CA LEU A 147 -3.31 -7.13 -2.87
C LEU A 147 -4.53 -7.96 -2.44
N ALA A 148 -5.70 -7.69 -3.04
CA ALA A 148 -6.91 -8.46 -2.74
C ALA A 148 -6.84 -9.90 -3.26
N GLU A 149 -6.02 -10.18 -4.27
CA GLU A 149 -5.72 -11.54 -4.74
C GLU A 149 -4.68 -12.21 -3.85
N TRP A 150 -3.65 -11.48 -3.45
CA TRP A 150 -2.64 -11.91 -2.48
C TRP A 150 -3.24 -12.31 -1.14
N LEU A 151 -4.42 -11.81 -0.75
CA LEU A 151 -5.13 -12.28 0.44
C LEU A 151 -5.37 -13.79 0.46
N ILE A 152 -5.45 -14.45 -0.70
CA ILE A 152 -5.54 -15.92 -0.77
C ILE A 152 -4.25 -16.56 -0.24
N GLU A 153 -3.10 -16.04 -0.67
CA GLU A 153 -1.79 -16.46 -0.17
C GLU A 153 -1.64 -16.12 1.31
N PHE A 154 -2.07 -14.94 1.74
CA PHE A 154 -2.04 -14.56 3.15
C PHE A 154 -2.81 -15.55 4.04
N VAL A 155 -4.01 -15.94 3.61
CA VAL A 155 -4.81 -16.96 4.32
C VAL A 155 -4.08 -18.31 4.33
N ALA A 156 -3.42 -18.70 3.24
CA ALA A 156 -2.64 -19.94 3.17
C ALA A 156 -1.43 -19.91 4.11
N LEU A 157 -0.69 -18.79 4.17
CA LEU A 157 0.42 -18.58 5.10
C LEU A 157 -0.04 -18.69 6.54
N VAL A 158 -1.14 -18.02 6.91
CA VAL A 158 -1.72 -18.11 8.26
C VAL A 158 -2.15 -19.53 8.62
N ALA A 159 -2.64 -20.31 7.65
CA ALA A 159 -3.00 -21.70 7.87
C ALA A 159 -1.80 -22.63 8.12
N GLN A 160 -0.59 -22.21 7.74
CA GLN A 160 0.66 -22.96 7.89
C GLN A 160 1.47 -22.57 9.13
N LEU A 161 1.18 -21.42 9.74
CA LEU A 161 1.64 -21.10 11.09
C LEU A 161 1.14 -22.15 12.08
#